data_AF-A0AAU9XVT7-F1
#
_entry.id   AF-A0AAU9XVT7-F1
#
_cell.length_a   1.000
_cell.length_b   1.000
_cell.length_c   1.000
_cell.angle_alpha   90.00
_cell.angle_beta   90.00
_cell.angle_gamma   90.00
#
_symmetry.space_group_name_H-M   'P 1'
#
loop_
_entity.id
_entity.type
_entity.pdbx_description
1 polymer ?
#
loop_
_entity_poly.entity_id
_entity_poly.type
_entity_poly.pdbx_seq_one_letter_code
_entity_poly.pdbx_strand_id
1 'polypeptide(L)'
;MFKCVEPGFSFKSPSNILIVGPTSCGKTTFLHHLLLENLDLFDERPPRVHYCYGSWQNKFDDMQRHGIEFFKGVPTNDDLTTWFGDKRGGILVLDDLMSEGGDDREIFNLFTQYSHHMNVTVCYLCQDMFPQGKYAKTISRNAQYIIAFKNPRDKVALRTLLLQIYPTKWLPVMGIYNACTDRPYGYLLFDVHPASRDSTRLLSHLLR
;
A
#
# COMPACT_ATOMS: atom_id res chain seq x y z
N MET A 1 18.96 -17.54 2.40
CA MET A 1 18.92 -17.02 1.02
C MET A 1 17.45 -16.89 0.63
N PHE A 2 16.83 -15.75 0.93
CA PHE A 2 15.44 -15.49 0.52
C PHE A 2 15.49 -15.19 -0.97
N LYS A 3 15.03 -16.13 -1.79
CA LYS A 3 15.00 -15.94 -3.24
C LYS A 3 14.05 -14.78 -3.56
N CYS A 4 14.53 -13.91 -4.46
CA CYS A 4 13.76 -12.94 -5.23
C CYS A 4 12.41 -13.53 -5.66
N VAL A 5 11.38 -12.67 -5.63
CA VAL A 5 10.08 -12.79 -6.31
C VAL A 5 9.64 -14.24 -6.52
N GLU A 6 8.73 -14.74 -5.67
CA GLU A 6 8.08 -16.01 -6.02
C GLU A 6 7.51 -15.93 -7.44
N PRO A 7 7.92 -16.83 -8.36
CA PRO A 7 7.37 -16.85 -9.70
C PRO A 7 5.84 -16.95 -9.61
N GLY A 8 5.13 -15.95 -10.14
CA GLY A 8 3.67 -15.94 -10.19
C GLY A 8 2.95 -15.16 -9.08
N PHE A 9 3.62 -14.28 -8.33
CA PHE A 9 2.90 -13.27 -7.55
C PHE A 9 2.32 -12.18 -8.46
N SER A 10 1.07 -11.82 -8.22
CA SER A 10 0.46 -10.59 -8.73
C SER A 10 -0.47 -9.97 -7.68
N PHE A 11 -0.46 -8.65 -7.58
CA PHE A 11 -1.49 -7.89 -6.89
C PHE A 11 -2.82 -8.13 -7.58
N LYS A 12 -3.82 -8.52 -6.81
CA LYS A 12 -5.18 -8.67 -7.31
C LYS A 12 -5.85 -7.30 -7.42
N SER A 13 -6.65 -7.11 -8.46
CA SER A 13 -7.38 -5.86 -8.69
C SER A 13 -8.89 -6.11 -8.72
N PRO A 14 -9.70 -5.28 -8.04
CA PRO A 14 -9.30 -4.18 -7.17
C PRO A 14 -8.79 -4.69 -5.79
N SER A 15 -7.85 -3.96 -5.19
CA SER A 15 -7.41 -4.22 -3.81
C SER A 15 -6.97 -2.97 -3.07
N ASN A 16 -6.85 -3.07 -1.75
CA ASN A 16 -6.28 -2.05 -0.90
C ASN A 16 -4.88 -2.49 -0.44
N ILE A 17 -3.90 -1.64 -0.71
CA ILE A 17 -2.49 -1.83 -0.40
C ILE A 17 -2.08 -0.78 0.62
N LEU A 18 -1.76 -1.23 1.84
CA LEU A 18 -1.24 -0.38 2.90
C LEU A 18 0.30 -0.40 2.87
N ILE A 19 0.93 0.74 2.67
CA ILE A 19 2.39 0.89 2.63
C ILE A 19 2.82 1.67 3.86
N VAL A 20 3.51 1.02 4.78
CA VAL A 20 3.71 1.56 6.14
C VAL A 20 5.16 1.56 6.58
N GLY A 21 5.56 2.64 7.25
CA GLY A 21 6.85 2.79 7.92
C GLY A 21 7.17 4.26 8.17
N PRO A 22 8.19 4.57 8.99
CA PRO A 22 8.49 5.93 9.42
C PRO A 22 8.90 6.84 8.24
N THR A 23 8.98 8.15 8.49
CA THR A 23 9.54 9.10 7.51
C THR A 23 10.91 8.64 7.02
N SER A 24 11.17 8.85 5.72
CA SER A 24 12.42 8.48 5.06
C SER A 24 12.74 6.97 4.99
N CYS A 25 11.79 6.08 5.27
CA CYS A 25 12.01 4.63 5.17
C CYS A 25 11.92 4.04 3.75
N GLY A 26 11.60 4.86 2.74
CA GLY A 26 11.60 4.45 1.33
C GLY A 26 10.23 4.22 0.67
N LYS A 27 9.11 4.51 1.35
CA LYS A 27 7.74 4.29 0.82
C LYS A 27 7.50 4.92 -0.56
N THR A 28 7.75 6.22 -0.69
CA THR A 28 7.54 6.95 -1.96
C THR A 28 8.48 6.44 -3.06
N THR A 29 9.71 6.05 -2.71
CA THR A 29 10.63 5.40 -3.66
C THR A 29 10.10 4.06 -4.13
N PHE A 30 9.57 3.24 -3.22
CA PHE A 30 8.95 1.97 -3.56
C PHE A 30 7.77 2.15 -4.51
N LEU A 31 6.89 3.13 -4.25
CA LEU A 31 5.79 3.43 -5.16
C LEU A 31 6.24 3.93 -6.52
N HIS A 32 7.27 4.79 -6.57
CA HIS A 32 7.85 5.26 -7.83
C HIS A 32 8.27 4.06 -8.70
N HIS A 33 9.07 3.13 -8.17
CA HIS A 33 9.46 1.92 -8.91
C HIS A 33 8.27 1.00 -9.23
N LEU A 34 7.32 0.84 -8.31
CA LEU A 34 6.11 0.04 -8.56
C LEU A 34 5.33 0.57 -9.76
N LEU A 35 5.12 1.88 -9.81
CA LEU A 35 4.26 2.53 -10.78
C LEU A 35 4.93 2.79 -12.13
N LEU A 36 6.27 2.89 -12.17
CA LEU A 36 6.98 3.14 -13.43
C LEU A 36 7.53 1.87 -14.08
N GLU A 37 8.01 0.91 -13.28
CA GLU A 37 8.81 -0.22 -13.78
C GLU A 37 8.14 -1.58 -13.54
N ASN A 38 7.13 -1.64 -12.66
CA ASN A 38 6.58 -2.90 -12.17
C ASN A 38 5.05 -2.95 -12.18
N LEU A 39 4.39 -2.21 -13.10
CA LEU A 39 2.93 -2.29 -13.27
C LEU A 39 2.46 -3.68 -13.75
N ASP A 40 3.37 -4.51 -14.25
CA ASP A 40 3.12 -5.92 -14.58
C ASP A 40 3.00 -6.82 -13.34
N LEU A 41 3.26 -6.31 -12.13
CA LEU A 41 2.94 -6.99 -10.88
C LEU A 41 1.45 -6.96 -10.56
N PHE A 42 0.62 -6.19 -11.26
CA PHE A 42 -0.83 -6.24 -11.11
C PHE A 42 -1.41 -7.27 -12.07
N ASP A 43 -2.40 -8.03 -11.62
CA ASP A 43 -3.09 -9.05 -12.43
C ASP A 43 -3.71 -8.48 -13.71
N GLU A 44 -4.23 -7.25 -13.63
CA GLU A 44 -4.64 -6.44 -14.75
C GLU A 44 -3.83 -5.14 -14.76
N ARG A 45 -3.27 -4.79 -15.93
CA ARG A 45 -2.51 -3.55 -16.06
C ARG A 45 -3.45 -2.35 -15.86
N PRO A 46 -3.22 -1.50 -14.84
CA PRO A 46 -4.11 -0.38 -14.56
C PRO A 46 -4.12 0.62 -15.73
N PRO A 47 -5.28 1.10 -16.20
CA PRO A 47 -5.34 2.03 -17.33
C PRO A 47 -4.95 3.45 -16.96
N ARG A 48 -4.99 3.81 -15.67
CA ARG A 48 -4.67 5.14 -15.15
C ARG A 48 -4.20 5.07 -13.70
N VAL A 49 -3.47 6.10 -13.29
CA VAL A 49 -3.00 6.28 -11.91
C VAL A 49 -3.25 7.73 -11.49
N HIS A 50 -4.04 7.91 -10.43
CA HIS A 50 -4.17 9.20 -9.74
C HIS A 50 -3.37 9.17 -8.44
N TYR A 51 -2.50 10.16 -8.26
CA TYR A 51 -1.61 10.29 -7.11
C TYR A 51 -2.00 11.51 -6.28
N CYS A 52 -2.66 11.25 -5.16
CA CYS A 52 -3.07 12.28 -4.22
C CYS A 52 -1.97 12.49 -3.17
N TYR A 53 -1.53 13.73 -2.98
CA TYR A 53 -0.39 14.07 -2.12
C TYR A 53 -0.65 15.30 -1.24
N GLY A 54 -0.03 15.35 -0.05
CA GLY A 54 -0.03 16.57 0.78
C GLY A 54 1.04 17.58 0.36
N SER A 55 2.29 17.11 0.27
CA SER A 55 3.45 17.94 -0.11
C SER A 55 4.15 17.42 -1.38
N TRP A 56 4.46 18.33 -2.32
CA TRP A 56 5.15 17.97 -3.56
C TRP A 56 6.58 17.48 -3.28
N GLN A 57 7.02 16.46 -4.02
CA GLN A 57 8.35 15.89 -3.93
C GLN A 57 8.97 15.86 -5.33
N ASN A 58 10.27 16.15 -5.46
CA ASN A 58 10.96 16.18 -6.77
C ASN A 58 10.83 14.88 -7.59
N LYS A 59 10.55 13.73 -6.94
CA LYS A 59 10.32 12.45 -7.62
C LYS A 59 9.00 12.43 -8.41
N PHE A 60 8.06 13.29 -8.08
CA PHE A 60 6.76 13.39 -8.74
C PHE A 60 6.88 13.93 -10.16
N ASP A 61 7.87 14.79 -10.43
CA ASP A 61 8.14 15.30 -11.77
C ASP A 61 8.40 14.16 -12.76
N ASP A 62 9.14 13.14 -12.33
CA ASP A 62 9.43 11.97 -13.14
C ASP A 62 8.19 11.10 -13.38
N MET A 63 7.40 10.88 -12.33
CA MET A 63 6.13 10.14 -12.41
C MET A 63 5.13 10.82 -13.32
N GLN A 64 5.04 12.14 -13.25
CA GLN A 64 4.13 12.94 -14.07
C GLN A 64 4.49 12.85 -15.56
N ARG A 65 5.79 12.85 -15.90
CA ARG A 65 6.26 12.62 -17.28
C ARG A 65 5.88 11.25 -17.83
N HIS A 66 5.64 10.26 -16.96
CA HIS A 66 5.18 8.92 -17.33
C HIS A 66 3.65 8.78 -17.32
N GLY A 67 2.91 9.90 -17.24
CA GLY A 67 1.45 9.91 -17.35
C GLY A 67 0.71 9.66 -16.04
N ILE A 68 1.38 9.76 -14.89
CA ILE A 68 0.71 9.74 -13.58
C ILE A 68 0.09 11.10 -13.32
N GLU A 69 -1.21 11.11 -12.99
CA GLU A 69 -1.97 12.33 -12.73
C GLU A 69 -1.88 12.68 -11.25
N PHE A 70 -1.51 13.92 -10.92
CA PHE A 70 -1.31 14.36 -9.54
C PHE A 70 -2.44 15.25 -9.05
N PHE A 71 -2.84 15.06 -7.80
CA PHE A 71 -3.87 15.84 -7.13
C PHE A 71 -3.43 16.21 -5.71
N LYS A 72 -3.57 17.48 -5.31
CA LYS A 72 -3.17 17.91 -3.97
C LYS A 72 -4.34 17.74 -3.00
N GLY A 73 -4.15 17.00 -1.92
CA GLY A 73 -5.17 16.74 -0.89
C GLY A 73 -5.96 15.45 -1.10
N VAL A 74 -7.02 15.26 -0.31
CA VAL A 74 -7.92 14.09 -0.38
C VAL A 74 -8.95 14.31 -1.50
N PRO A 75 -9.17 13.33 -2.40
CA PRO A 75 -10.14 13.49 -3.47
C PRO A 75 -11.58 13.38 -2.98
N THR A 76 -12.46 14.18 -3.55
CA THR A 76 -13.91 14.12 -3.29
C THR A 76 -14.55 12.95 -4.04
N ASN A 77 -15.84 12.67 -3.75
CA ASN A 77 -16.59 11.67 -4.50
C ASN A 77 -16.70 12.02 -6.01
N ASP A 78 -16.85 13.31 -6.33
CA ASP A 78 -16.97 13.78 -7.71
C ASP A 78 -15.66 13.59 -8.47
N ASP A 79 -14.53 13.85 -7.81
CA ASP A 79 -13.19 13.57 -8.36
C ASP A 79 -13.06 12.08 -8.70
N LEU A 80 -13.37 11.20 -7.74
CA LEU A 80 -13.30 9.75 -7.92
C LEU A 80 -14.23 9.25 -9.03
N THR A 81 -15.44 9.80 -9.11
CA THR A 81 -16.41 9.47 -10.16
C THR A 81 -15.92 9.93 -11.52
N THR A 82 -15.30 11.11 -11.61
CA THR A 82 -14.70 11.61 -12.85
C THR A 82 -13.54 10.73 -13.31
N TRP A 83 -12.72 10.26 -12.38
CA TRP A 83 -11.52 9.48 -12.69
C TRP A 83 -11.81 8.01 -12.96
N PHE A 84 -12.72 7.39 -12.20
CA PHE A 84 -12.92 5.94 -12.18
C PHE A 84 -14.39 5.50 -12.42
N GLY A 85 -15.32 6.43 -12.62
CA GLY A 85 -16.75 6.14 -12.76
C GLY A 85 -17.12 5.31 -14.00
N ASP A 86 -16.24 5.26 -15.00
CA ASP A 86 -16.39 4.38 -16.18
C ASP A 86 -16.08 2.90 -15.88
N LYS A 87 -15.70 2.58 -14.63
CA LYS A 87 -15.35 1.24 -14.12
C LYS A 87 -14.22 0.55 -14.88
N ARG A 88 -13.44 1.30 -15.66
CA ARG A 88 -12.19 0.76 -16.22
C ARG A 88 -11.13 0.56 -15.15
N GLY A 89 -11.37 1.08 -13.94
CA GLY A 89 -10.50 0.91 -12.80
C GLY A 89 -9.24 1.75 -12.89
N GLY A 90 -8.25 1.40 -12.08
CA GLY A 90 -6.98 2.10 -12.00
C GLY A 90 -6.35 2.01 -10.62
N ILE A 91 -5.31 2.81 -10.41
CA ILE A 91 -4.68 2.97 -9.09
C ILE A 91 -4.99 4.36 -8.54
N LEU A 92 -5.39 4.41 -7.28
CA LEU A 92 -5.46 5.64 -6.49
C LEU A 92 -4.36 5.57 -5.41
N VAL A 93 -3.42 6.51 -5.43
CA VAL A 93 -2.42 6.66 -4.37
C VAL A 93 -2.84 7.77 -3.42
N LEU A 94 -2.71 7.53 -2.12
CA LEU A 94 -2.88 8.49 -1.05
C LEU A 94 -1.55 8.59 -0.27
N ASP A 95 -0.81 9.70 -0.43
CA ASP A 95 0.51 9.91 0.21
C ASP A 95 0.53 11.18 1.09
N ASP A 96 0.87 10.99 2.36
CA ASP A 96 0.98 12.07 3.36
C ASP A 96 -0.32 12.87 3.59
N LEU A 97 -1.48 12.23 3.40
CA LEU A 97 -2.80 12.87 3.51
C LEU A 97 -3.45 12.75 4.89
N MET A 98 -2.79 12.10 5.86
CA MET A 98 -3.34 11.87 7.21
C MET A 98 -3.41 13.14 8.07
N SER A 99 -2.50 14.09 7.89
CA SER A 99 -2.39 15.28 8.74
C SER A 99 -3.13 16.50 8.21
N GLU A 100 -3.53 16.52 6.93
CA GLU A 100 -4.09 17.70 6.27
C GLU A 100 -5.60 17.89 6.52
N GLY A 101 -6.16 17.27 7.56
CA GLY A 101 -7.57 17.47 7.94
C GLY A 101 -8.58 16.74 7.04
N GLY A 102 -8.14 15.72 6.30
CA GLY A 102 -9.05 14.78 5.63
C GLY A 102 -9.93 14.09 6.68
N ASP A 103 -11.24 14.07 6.46
CA ASP A 103 -12.13 13.29 7.31
C ASP A 103 -11.68 11.83 7.19
N ASP A 104 -11.19 11.21 8.28
CA ASP A 104 -10.82 9.78 8.32
C ASP A 104 -11.93 8.90 7.69
N ARG A 105 -13.18 9.42 7.68
CA ARG A 105 -14.35 8.83 7.02
C ARG A 105 -14.23 8.73 5.49
N GLU A 106 -13.66 9.70 4.79
CA GLU A 106 -13.51 9.66 3.33
C GLU A 106 -12.49 8.61 2.91
N ILE A 107 -11.32 8.59 3.57
CA ILE A 107 -10.31 7.53 3.38
C ILE A 107 -10.89 6.17 3.76
N PHE A 108 -11.70 6.10 4.81
CA PHE A 108 -12.42 4.89 5.17
C PHE A 108 -13.41 4.43 4.09
N ASN A 109 -14.20 5.35 3.51
CA ASN A 109 -15.15 5.02 2.45
C ASN A 109 -14.41 4.52 1.19
N LEU A 110 -13.24 5.09 0.88
CA LEU A 110 -12.35 4.61 -0.18
C LEU A 110 -11.97 3.14 0.01
N PHE A 111 -11.54 2.78 1.23
CA PHE A 111 -11.11 1.44 1.58
C PHE A 111 -12.25 0.41 1.71
N THR A 112 -13.49 0.84 1.93
CA THR A 112 -14.61 -0.08 2.22
C THR A 112 -15.64 -0.19 1.11
N GLN A 113 -15.91 0.90 0.39
CA GLN A 113 -16.97 0.97 -0.61
C GLN A 113 -16.39 1.23 -2.01
N TYR A 114 -15.61 2.29 -2.18
CA TYR A 114 -15.28 2.78 -3.52
C TYR A 114 -14.30 1.87 -4.28
N SER A 115 -13.31 1.28 -3.60
CA SER A 115 -12.37 0.34 -4.23
C SER A 115 -13.10 -0.76 -5.02
N HIS A 116 -14.10 -1.40 -4.41
CA HIS A 116 -14.87 -2.47 -5.04
C HIS A 116 -15.87 -1.97 -6.09
N HIS A 117 -16.53 -0.84 -5.85
CA HIS A 117 -17.56 -0.33 -6.76
C HIS A 117 -17.00 0.30 -8.05
N MET A 118 -15.81 0.91 -7.96
CA MET A 118 -15.16 1.62 -9.06
C MET A 118 -14.01 0.83 -9.71
N ASN A 119 -13.76 -0.41 -9.25
CA ASN A 119 -12.63 -1.24 -9.69
C ASN A 119 -11.26 -0.57 -9.45
N VAL A 120 -11.08 0.06 -8.29
CA VAL A 120 -9.88 0.86 -7.98
C VAL A 120 -8.99 0.13 -6.98
N THR A 121 -7.72 0.00 -7.32
CA THR A 121 -6.69 -0.43 -6.37
C THR A 121 -6.15 0.79 -5.62
N VAL A 122 -6.34 0.81 -4.29
CA VAL A 122 -5.95 1.95 -3.44
C VAL A 122 -4.60 1.66 -2.80
N CYS A 123 -3.60 2.50 -3.03
CA CYS A 123 -2.31 2.47 -2.35
C CYS A 123 -2.26 3.58 -1.30
N TYR A 124 -2.18 3.24 -0.03
CA TYR A 124 -2.16 4.23 1.05
C TYR A 124 -0.85 4.21 1.83
N LEU A 125 -0.18 5.36 1.86
CA LEU A 125 1.10 5.52 2.54
C LEU A 125 0.90 6.09 3.94
N CYS A 126 1.30 5.31 4.94
CA CYS A 126 1.19 5.69 6.34
C CYS A 126 2.54 5.69 7.04
N GLN A 127 2.72 6.64 7.96
CA GLN A 127 3.87 6.64 8.87
C GLN A 127 3.69 5.62 10.01
N ASP A 128 2.43 5.46 10.46
CA ASP A 128 2.02 4.56 11.51
C ASP A 128 1.04 3.52 10.95
N MET A 129 1.17 2.26 11.40
CA MET A 129 0.29 1.15 11.02
C MET A 129 -1.06 1.23 11.74
N PHE A 130 -1.08 1.81 12.95
CA PHE A 130 -2.27 1.92 13.78
C PHE A 130 -2.38 3.34 14.37
N PRO A 131 -2.56 4.37 13.52
CA PRO A 131 -2.69 5.73 14.01
C PRO A 131 -3.92 5.87 14.91
N GLN A 132 -3.86 6.83 15.83
CA GLN A 132 -4.99 7.24 16.65
C GLN A 132 -6.05 7.87 15.73
N GLY A 133 -7.16 7.17 15.51
CA GLY A 133 -8.23 7.63 14.62
C GLY A 133 -9.41 6.67 14.65
N LYS A 134 -10.63 7.19 14.43
CA LYS A 134 -11.86 6.41 14.56
C LYS A 134 -11.91 5.23 13.58
N TYR A 135 -11.34 5.41 12.39
CA TYR A 135 -11.41 4.42 11.31
C TYR A 135 -10.07 3.75 10.97
N ALA A 136 -8.96 4.17 11.59
CA ALA A 136 -7.62 3.65 11.34
C ALA A 136 -7.53 2.12 11.42
N LYS A 137 -8.12 1.55 12.47
CA LYS A 137 -8.18 0.09 12.67
C LYS A 137 -8.94 -0.61 11.54
N THR A 138 -9.99 0.02 11.03
CA THR A 138 -10.80 -0.58 9.96
C THR A 138 -10.12 -0.45 8.61
N ILE A 139 -9.44 0.66 8.33
CA ILE A 139 -8.59 0.81 7.14
C ILE A 139 -7.52 -0.29 7.10
N SER A 140 -6.80 -0.47 8.20
CA SER A 140 -5.78 -1.53 8.31
C SER A 140 -6.36 -2.93 8.10
N ARG A 141 -7.56 -3.22 8.63
CA ARG A 141 -8.23 -4.52 8.46
C ARG A 141 -8.77 -4.78 7.06
N ASN A 142 -9.08 -3.73 6.29
CA ASN A 142 -9.54 -3.86 4.91
C ASN A 142 -8.40 -3.86 3.88
N ALA A 143 -7.15 -3.71 4.33
CA ALA A 143 -5.99 -3.88 3.47
C ALA A 143 -5.80 -5.36 3.13
N GLN A 144 -5.82 -5.71 1.84
CA GLN A 144 -5.50 -7.05 1.36
C GLN A 144 -3.99 -7.27 1.23
N TYR A 145 -3.23 -6.19 1.09
CA TYR A 145 -1.77 -6.23 1.05
C TYR A 145 -1.20 -5.21 2.03
N ILE A 146 -0.21 -5.62 2.81
CA ILE A 146 0.48 -4.73 3.75
C ILE A 146 1.98 -4.79 3.47
N ILE A 147 2.57 -3.68 3.03
CA ILE A 147 4.00 -3.55 2.78
C ILE A 147 4.61 -2.81 3.97
N ALA A 148 5.26 -3.56 4.85
CA ALA A 148 5.84 -3.03 6.08
C ALA A 148 7.35 -2.79 5.93
N PHE A 149 7.76 -1.53 5.97
CA PHE A 149 9.17 -1.12 6.02
C PHE A 149 9.73 -1.20 7.43
N LYS A 150 11.07 -1.14 7.55
CA LYS A 150 11.77 -1.09 8.84
C LYS A 150 11.27 0.07 9.70
N ASN A 151 10.75 -0.25 10.89
CA ASN A 151 10.47 0.73 11.93
C ASN A 151 11.20 0.34 13.23
N PRO A 152 12.39 0.90 13.50
CA PRO A 152 13.14 0.58 14.71
C PRO A 152 12.45 1.04 16.01
N ARG A 153 11.60 2.07 15.92
CA ARG A 153 10.94 2.71 17.07
C ARG A 153 9.71 1.93 17.52
N ASP A 154 8.83 1.57 16.58
CA ASP A 154 7.57 0.90 16.89
C ASP A 154 7.56 -0.57 16.48
N LYS A 155 8.09 -1.40 17.36
CA LYS A 155 8.03 -2.86 17.24
C LYS A 155 6.71 -3.43 17.74
N VAL A 156 5.91 -2.65 18.47
CA VAL A 156 4.64 -3.10 19.07
C VAL A 156 3.56 -3.20 18.00
N ALA A 157 3.47 -2.21 17.11
CA ALA A 157 2.56 -2.27 15.97
C ALA A 157 2.84 -3.52 15.12
N LEU A 158 4.09 -3.73 14.69
CA LEU A 158 4.44 -4.92 13.92
C LEU A 158 4.10 -6.21 14.65
N ARG A 159 4.47 -6.35 15.93
CA ARG A 159 4.12 -7.53 16.72
C ARG A 159 2.61 -7.77 16.78
N THR A 160 1.82 -6.70 16.91
CA THR A 160 0.35 -6.77 16.93
C THR A 160 -0.19 -7.28 15.60
N LEU A 161 0.32 -6.76 14.47
CA LEU A 161 -0.03 -7.26 13.15
C LEU A 161 0.31 -8.75 13.00
N LEU A 162 1.52 -9.14 13.40
CA LEU A 162 1.97 -10.53 13.30
C LEU A 162 1.11 -11.47 14.15
N LEU A 163 0.64 -11.04 15.32
CA LEU A 163 -0.30 -11.82 16.13
C LEU A 163 -1.68 -11.94 15.48
N GLN A 164 -2.11 -10.96 14.69
CA GLN A 164 -3.37 -11.01 13.96
C GLN A 164 -3.30 -11.96 12.76
N ILE A 165 -2.20 -11.92 11.98
CA ILE A 165 -2.04 -12.74 10.78
C ILE A 165 -1.53 -14.16 11.12
N TYR A 166 -0.62 -14.27 12.08
CA TYR A 166 0.06 -15.52 12.48
C TYR A 166 0.01 -15.74 14.00
N PRO A 167 -1.18 -15.93 14.61
CA PRO A 167 -1.36 -15.96 16.07
C PRO A 167 -0.45 -16.96 16.79
N THR A 168 -0.17 -18.11 16.17
CA THR A 168 0.68 -19.17 16.73
C THR A 168 2.13 -19.15 16.21
N LYS A 169 2.43 -18.41 15.14
CA LYS A 169 3.72 -18.42 14.44
C LYS A 169 4.36 -17.04 14.28
N TRP A 170 3.91 -16.04 15.03
CA TRP A 170 4.38 -14.65 14.91
C TRP A 170 5.89 -14.50 15.12
N LEU A 171 6.51 -15.28 16.01
CA LEU A 171 7.94 -15.15 16.34
C LEU A 171 8.86 -15.58 15.17
N PRO A 172 8.66 -16.75 14.53
CA PRO A 172 9.34 -17.07 13.27
C PRO A 172 9.16 -15.99 12.18
N VAL A 173 7.95 -15.47 12.01
CA VAL A 173 7.67 -14.43 11.00
C VAL A 173 8.37 -13.10 11.33
N MET A 174 8.49 -12.76 12.60
CA MET A 174 9.31 -11.63 13.05
C MET A 174 10.78 -11.80 12.64
N GLY A 175 11.31 -13.03 12.71
CA GLY A 175 12.65 -13.37 12.21
C GLY A 175 12.81 -13.12 10.72
N ILE A 176 11.81 -13.51 9.90
CA ILE A 176 11.77 -13.23 8.46
C ILE A 176 11.75 -11.73 8.20
N TYR A 177 10.88 -10.99 8.88
CA TYR A 177 10.82 -9.52 8.77
C TYR A 177 12.17 -8.88 9.08
N ASN A 178 12.81 -9.26 10.18
CA ASN A 178 14.11 -8.72 10.56
C ASN A 178 15.17 -9.00 9.49
N ALA A 179 15.18 -10.20 8.91
CA ALA A 179 16.10 -10.54 7.83
C ALA A 179 15.84 -9.73 6.54
N CYS A 180 14.57 -9.54 6.16
CA CYS A 180 14.20 -8.74 4.98
C CYS A 180 14.47 -7.24 5.15
N THR A 181 14.43 -6.74 6.40
CA THR A 181 14.60 -5.32 6.75
C THR A 181 15.96 -4.98 7.32
N ASP A 182 16.92 -5.92 7.31
CA ASP A 182 18.27 -5.65 7.79
C ASP A 182 18.97 -4.59 6.91
N ARG A 183 18.75 -4.69 5.59
CA ARG A 183 19.24 -3.73 4.59
C ARG A 183 18.45 -2.39 4.57
N PRO A 184 19.07 -1.29 4.12
CA PRO A 184 18.36 -0.04 3.86
C PRO A 184 17.15 -0.23 2.94
N TYR A 185 16.05 0.44 3.25
CA TYR A 185 14.78 0.39 2.48
C TYR A 185 14.19 -1.03 2.33
N GLY A 186 14.64 -1.99 3.16
CA GLY A 186 14.05 -3.32 3.21
C GLY A 186 12.61 -3.27 3.74
N TYR A 187 11.78 -4.16 3.18
CA TYR A 187 10.37 -4.30 3.56
C TYR A 187 9.96 -5.78 3.52
N LEU A 188 8.85 -6.10 4.18
CA LEU A 188 8.13 -7.36 4.04
C LEU A 188 6.70 -7.05 3.62
N LEU A 189 6.26 -7.64 2.51
CA LEU A 189 4.87 -7.68 2.09
C LEU A 189 4.17 -8.85 2.77
N PHE A 190 3.03 -8.56 3.38
CA PHE A 190 2.05 -9.54 3.85
C PHE A 190 0.89 -9.58 2.86
N ASP A 191 0.70 -10.73 2.22
CA ASP A 191 -0.47 -11.00 1.38
C ASP A 191 -1.56 -11.67 2.24
N VAL A 192 -2.52 -10.84 2.64
CA VAL A 192 -3.71 -11.24 3.41
C VAL A 192 -4.96 -11.26 2.52
N HIS A 193 -4.79 -11.24 1.20
CA HIS A 193 -5.90 -11.33 0.27
C HIS A 193 -6.58 -12.71 0.39
N PRO A 194 -7.92 -12.77 0.49
CA PRO A 194 -8.64 -14.03 0.71
C PRO A 194 -8.50 -15.01 -0.47
N ALA A 195 -8.40 -14.50 -1.69
CA ALA A 195 -8.19 -15.30 -2.89
C ALA A 195 -6.71 -15.69 -3.17
N SER A 196 -5.76 -15.30 -2.31
CA SER A 196 -4.35 -15.70 -2.46
C SER A 196 -4.10 -17.08 -1.88
N ARG A 197 -3.07 -17.76 -2.40
CA ARG A 197 -2.68 -19.11 -1.95
C ARG A 197 -2.08 -19.06 -0.56
N ASP A 198 -2.48 -19.98 0.32
CA ASP A 198 -1.95 -20.05 1.69
C ASP A 198 -0.46 -20.39 1.77
N SER A 199 0.09 -21.03 0.73
CA SER A 199 1.52 -21.35 0.65
C SER A 199 2.42 -20.12 0.53
N THR A 200 1.88 -19.00 0.05
CA THR A 200 2.63 -17.82 -0.37
C THR A 200 1.97 -16.56 0.17
N ARG A 201 2.33 -16.16 1.39
CA ARG A 201 1.76 -14.97 2.04
C ARG A 201 2.78 -13.95 2.55
N LEU A 202 4.07 -14.25 2.43
CA LEU A 202 5.17 -13.39 2.88
C LEU A 202 6.14 -13.18 1.72
N LEU A 203 6.27 -11.94 1.26
CA LEU A 203 7.02 -11.61 0.06
C LEU A 203 7.93 -10.42 0.32
N SER A 204 9.05 -10.34 -0.38
CA SER A 204 9.97 -9.20 -0.34
C SER A 204 10.73 -9.12 -1.66
N HIS A 205 11.43 -8.02 -1.91
CA HIS A 205 12.24 -7.84 -3.13
C HIS A 205 11.42 -8.04 -4.41
N LEU A 206 10.21 -7.48 -4.44
CA LEU A 206 9.25 -7.57 -5.55
C LEU A 206 9.65 -6.72 -6.76
N LEU A 207 10.30 -5.59 -6.49
CA LEU A 207 10.63 -4.59 -7.49
C LEU A 207 11.97 -4.93 -8.16
N ARG A 208 12.04 -4.69 -9.47
CA ARG A 208 13.27 -4.79 -10.28
C ARG A 208 14.32 -3.75 -9.90
#